data_AF-A0A6L9IRJ5-F1
#
_entry.id   AF-A0A6L9IRJ5-F1
#
_cell.length_a   1.000
_cell.length_b   1.000
_cell.length_c   1.000
_cell.angle_alpha   90.00
_cell.angle_beta   90.00
_cell.angle_gamma   90.00
#
_symmetry.space_group_name_H-M   'P 1'
#
loop_
_entity.id
_entity.type
_entity.pdbx_description
1 polymer ?
#
loop_
_entity_poly.entity_id
_entity_poly.type
_entity_poly.pdbx_seq_one_letter_code
_entity_poly.pdbx_strand_id
1 'polypeptide(L)'
;MPIDDTQLDKATNAHVLCPAQHTVHQALRAWRKQSNSYEWWWLIIEGDNRRYTATRFEELREMLAHADLNVGMNTRLADLPPRRSNPADWDRPFPGVVTPTVTEQSALGTARALQTMQDSPGQVLVVLHEGRFRGILSASQRTFAFADKPLMDMLEEFETGGDEDTLILPPRDDEATAQVPTVPDDSPG
;
A
#
# COMPACT_ATOMS: atom_id res chain seq x y z
N MET A 1 -7.91 -12.13 31.93
CA MET A 1 -6.61 -11.48 31.68
C MET A 1 -6.69 -10.80 30.32
N PRO A 2 -6.10 -9.61 30.14
CA PRO A 2 -6.04 -8.93 28.84
C PRO A 2 -5.19 -9.74 27.84
N ILE A 3 -5.21 -9.33 26.57
CA ILE A 3 -4.28 -9.86 25.57
C ILE A 3 -2.85 -9.49 25.99
N ASP A 4 -2.00 -10.50 26.11
CA ASP A 4 -0.62 -10.36 26.57
C ASP A 4 0.27 -9.68 25.49
N ASP A 5 1.05 -8.68 25.88
CA ASP A 5 1.97 -7.96 24.99
C ASP A 5 2.97 -8.91 24.32
N THR A 6 3.44 -9.95 25.03
CA THR A 6 4.35 -10.95 24.47
C THR A 6 3.74 -11.72 23.30
N GLN A 7 2.41 -11.78 23.22
CA GLN A 7 1.71 -12.37 22.07
C GLN A 7 1.70 -11.41 20.90
N LEU A 8 1.50 -10.11 21.14
CA LEU A 8 1.49 -9.07 20.12
C LEU A 8 2.88 -8.86 19.51
N ASP A 9 3.93 -8.96 20.31
CA ASP A 9 5.31 -8.71 19.90
C ASP A 9 5.96 -9.89 19.15
N LYS A 10 5.21 -10.98 18.91
CA LYS A 10 5.68 -12.10 18.08
C LYS A 10 5.93 -11.64 16.65
N ALA A 11 6.96 -12.21 16.02
CA ALA A 11 7.25 -11.98 14.60
C ALA A 11 6.04 -12.28 13.68
N THR A 12 5.10 -13.14 14.12
CA THR A 12 3.83 -13.41 13.41
C THR A 12 2.92 -12.23 13.20
N ASN A 13 3.12 -11.20 13.98
CA ASN A 13 2.32 -9.99 13.96
C ASN A 13 3.13 -8.81 13.45
N ALA A 14 4.23 -9.05 12.73
CA ALA A 14 5.01 -7.98 12.10
C ALA A 14 4.10 -7.14 11.19
N HIS A 15 4.14 -5.82 11.39
CA HIS A 15 3.25 -4.90 10.71
C HIS A 15 3.86 -3.52 10.57
N VAL A 16 3.47 -2.82 9.50
CA VAL A 16 3.62 -1.39 9.34
C VAL A 16 2.24 -0.75 9.51
N LEU A 17 2.13 0.21 10.41
CA LEU A 17 0.96 1.09 10.48
C LEU A 17 1.18 2.32 9.59
N CYS A 18 0.24 2.63 8.71
CA CYS A 18 0.23 3.84 7.91
C CYS A 18 -1.14 4.52 7.92
N PRO A 19 -1.22 5.85 7.95
CA PRO A 19 -2.46 6.58 7.72
C PRO A 19 -3.03 6.37 6.30
N ALA A 20 -4.36 6.35 6.16
CA ALA A 20 -5.04 6.11 4.89
C ALA A 20 -4.74 7.15 3.79
N GLN A 21 -4.35 8.37 4.18
CA GLN A 21 -3.93 9.42 3.27
C GLN A 21 -2.53 9.22 2.66
N HIS A 22 -1.74 8.29 3.20
CA HIS A 22 -0.44 7.97 2.61
C HIS A 22 -0.62 7.32 1.23
N THR A 23 0.43 7.37 0.41
CA THR A 23 0.51 6.60 -0.84
C THR A 23 1.14 5.23 -0.64
N VAL A 24 0.99 4.35 -1.62
CA VAL A 24 1.71 3.06 -1.69
C VAL A 24 3.23 3.29 -1.57
N HIS A 25 3.78 4.28 -2.28
CA HIS A 25 5.20 4.64 -2.20
C HIS A 25 5.63 4.96 -0.77
N GLN A 26 4.87 5.79 -0.06
CA GLN A 26 5.17 6.16 1.33
C GLN A 26 5.11 4.95 2.26
N ALA A 27 4.16 4.04 2.07
CA ALA A 27 4.06 2.79 2.83
C ALA A 27 5.27 1.87 2.58
N LEU A 28 5.70 1.69 1.33
CA LEU A 28 6.88 0.89 0.98
C LEU A 28 8.16 1.50 1.55
N ARG A 29 8.32 2.83 1.53
CA ARG A 29 9.45 3.50 2.20
C ARG A 29 9.42 3.31 3.72
N ALA A 30 8.24 3.32 4.34
CA ALA A 30 8.10 3.06 5.78
C ALA A 30 8.46 1.61 6.13
N TRP A 31 8.10 0.66 5.27
CA TRP A 31 8.45 -0.75 5.40
C TRP A 31 9.96 -1.00 5.19
N ARG A 32 10.58 -0.40 4.17
CA ARG A 32 12.03 -0.53 3.92
C ARG A 32 12.89 -0.12 5.11
N LYS A 33 12.42 0.83 5.94
CA LYS A 33 13.11 1.30 7.14
C LYS A 33 13.07 0.31 8.32
N GLN A 34 12.24 -0.72 8.25
CA GLN A 34 12.09 -1.69 9.32
C GLN A 34 13.24 -2.70 9.31
N SER A 35 13.72 -3.08 10.49
CA SER A 35 14.68 -4.17 10.65
C SER A 35 14.03 -5.47 10.15
N ASN A 36 14.72 -6.21 9.27
CA ASN A 36 14.21 -7.44 8.64
C ASN A 36 12.98 -7.22 7.73
N SER A 37 12.98 -6.15 6.93
CA SER A 37 11.96 -5.80 5.92
C SER A 37 11.84 -6.79 4.73
N TYR A 38 12.36 -8.01 4.86
CA TYR A 38 12.26 -9.10 3.87
C TYR A 38 11.36 -10.23 4.34
N GLU A 39 10.47 -9.90 5.27
CA GLU A 39 9.56 -10.82 5.91
C GLU A 39 8.09 -10.42 5.60
N TRP A 40 7.24 -11.43 5.62
CA TRP A 40 5.78 -11.52 5.77
C TRP A 40 5.10 -10.46 6.68
N TRP A 41 5.16 -9.19 6.29
CA TRP A 41 4.59 -8.07 7.03
C TRP A 41 3.16 -7.75 6.57
N TRP A 42 2.34 -7.32 7.53
CA TRP A 42 1.07 -6.67 7.26
C TRP A 42 1.25 -5.17 7.07
N LEU A 43 0.56 -4.61 6.08
CA LEU A 43 0.29 -3.18 6.02
C LEU A 43 -1.07 -2.94 6.68
N ILE A 44 -1.07 -2.26 7.83
CA ILE A 44 -2.26 -1.81 8.53
C ILE A 44 -2.49 -0.35 8.17
N ILE A 45 -3.68 -0.06 7.64
CA ILE A 45 -4.06 1.25 7.14
C ILE A 45 -5.07 1.84 8.12
N GLU A 46 -4.70 2.92 8.79
CA GLU A 46 -5.55 3.65 9.72
C GLU A 46 -6.34 4.72 8.98
N GLY A 47 -7.66 4.53 8.89
CA GLY A 47 -8.59 5.52 8.39
C GLY A 47 -9.30 6.30 9.50
N ASP A 48 -10.33 7.04 9.12
CA ASP A 48 -11.10 7.84 10.06
C ASP A 48 -11.88 6.99 11.07
N ASN A 49 -12.13 7.56 12.25
CA ASN A 49 -12.95 6.95 13.31
C ASN A 49 -12.48 5.54 13.72
N ARG A 50 -11.15 5.32 13.77
CA ARG A 50 -10.55 4.02 14.14
C ARG A 50 -10.99 2.87 13.24
N ARG A 51 -11.31 3.17 11.98
CA ARG A 51 -11.49 2.14 10.97
C ARG A 51 -10.12 1.73 10.47
N TYR A 52 -9.90 0.43 10.41
CA TYR A 52 -8.67 -0.13 9.89
C TYR A 52 -8.99 -0.96 8.66
N THR A 53 -8.12 -0.90 7.67
CA THR A 53 -8.00 -1.91 6.63
C THR A 53 -6.62 -2.54 6.71
N ALA A 54 -6.47 -3.73 6.17
CA ALA A 54 -5.23 -4.47 6.20
C ALA A 54 -5.00 -5.19 4.88
N THR A 55 -3.74 -5.26 4.45
CA THR A 55 -3.30 -6.09 3.32
C THR A 55 -1.92 -6.62 3.63
N ARG A 56 -1.55 -7.75 3.03
CA ARG A 56 -0.15 -8.18 3.05
C ARG A 56 0.65 -7.41 2.00
N PHE A 57 1.95 -7.21 2.24
CA PHE A 57 2.83 -6.63 1.21
C PHE A 57 2.92 -7.53 -0.04
N GLU A 58 2.78 -8.86 0.12
CA GLU A 58 2.63 -9.79 -1.00
C GLU A 58 1.40 -9.48 -1.86
N GLU A 59 0.23 -9.30 -1.24
CA GLU A 59 -1.00 -8.93 -1.96
C GLU A 59 -0.87 -7.54 -2.60
N LEU A 60 -0.13 -6.61 -1.96
CA LEU A 60 0.18 -5.30 -2.53
C LEU A 60 1.09 -5.39 -3.77
N ARG A 61 2.10 -6.27 -3.75
CA ARG A 61 2.93 -6.58 -4.92
C ARG A 61 2.07 -7.12 -6.06
N GLU A 62 1.15 -8.04 -5.76
CA GLU A 62 0.21 -8.53 -6.77
C GLU A 62 -0.66 -7.39 -7.30
N MET A 63 -1.21 -6.51 -6.45
CA MET A 63 -2.00 -5.36 -6.90
C MET A 63 -1.23 -4.45 -7.85
N LEU A 64 0.05 -4.17 -7.57
CA LEU A 64 0.91 -3.35 -8.42
C LEU A 64 1.26 -4.03 -9.75
N ALA A 65 1.31 -5.36 -9.79
CA ALA A 65 1.62 -6.12 -11.00
C ALA A 65 0.41 -6.29 -11.95
N HIS A 66 -0.82 -6.17 -11.43
CA HIS A 66 -2.04 -6.34 -12.22
C HIS A 66 -2.56 -4.99 -12.72
N ALA A 67 -2.34 -4.70 -14.01
CA ALA A 67 -2.78 -3.45 -14.65
C ALA A 67 -4.29 -3.16 -14.45
N ASP A 68 -5.13 -4.20 -14.45
CA ASP A 68 -6.58 -4.07 -14.31
C ASP A 68 -7.03 -3.50 -12.96
N LEU A 69 -6.18 -3.55 -11.93
CA LEU A 69 -6.50 -3.04 -10.59
C LEU A 69 -6.23 -1.53 -10.46
N ASN A 70 -5.59 -0.91 -11.45
CA ASN A 70 -5.26 0.53 -11.45
C ASN A 70 -4.53 0.99 -10.17
N VAL A 71 -3.74 0.10 -9.56
CA VAL A 71 -2.92 0.41 -8.38
C VAL A 71 -1.51 0.74 -8.83
N GLY A 72 -1.00 1.89 -8.42
CA GLY A 72 0.38 2.34 -8.67
C GLY A 72 1.01 2.93 -7.41
N MET A 73 2.28 3.31 -7.51
CA MET A 73 3.05 3.87 -6.39
C MET A 73 2.43 5.16 -5.80
N ASN A 74 1.73 5.94 -6.62
CA ASN A 74 1.05 7.18 -6.22
C ASN A 74 -0.39 6.96 -5.73
N THR A 75 -0.93 5.74 -5.79
CA THR A 75 -2.27 5.43 -5.29
C THR A 75 -2.31 5.65 -3.77
N ARG A 76 -3.33 6.35 -3.27
CA ARG A 76 -3.53 6.51 -1.82
C ARG A 76 -3.97 5.18 -1.21
N LEU A 77 -3.54 4.91 0.01
CA LEU A 77 -3.87 3.66 0.72
C LEU A 77 -5.39 3.51 0.94
N ALA A 78 -6.11 4.62 1.13
CA ALA A 78 -7.56 4.66 1.19
C ALA A 78 -8.26 4.19 -0.10
N ASP A 79 -7.59 4.30 -1.24
CA ASP A 79 -8.13 4.01 -2.57
C ASP A 79 -7.78 2.58 -3.04
N LEU A 80 -7.10 1.78 -2.22
CA LEU A 80 -6.78 0.39 -2.55
C LEU A 80 -8.07 -0.45 -2.67
N PRO A 81 -8.16 -1.32 -3.69
CA PRO A 81 -9.36 -2.10 -3.93
C PRO A 81 -9.61 -3.09 -2.77
N PRO A 82 -10.87 -3.28 -2.35
CA PRO A 82 -11.19 -4.29 -1.36
C PRO A 82 -10.97 -5.69 -1.95
N ARG A 83 -10.56 -6.63 -1.11
CA ARG A 83 -10.46 -8.05 -1.46
C ARG A 83 -11.82 -8.58 -1.91
N ARG A 84 -11.86 -9.33 -3.00
CA ARG A 84 -13.10 -9.88 -3.57
C ARG A 84 -12.95 -11.36 -3.89
N SER A 85 -14.03 -12.12 -3.75
CA SER A 85 -14.07 -13.51 -4.20
C SER A 85 -13.81 -13.57 -5.71
N ASN A 86 -13.00 -14.54 -6.12
CA ASN A 86 -12.76 -14.83 -7.53
C ASN A 86 -13.67 -15.98 -7.96
N PRO A 87 -14.69 -15.74 -8.81
CA PRO A 87 -15.58 -16.81 -9.26
C PRO A 87 -14.90 -17.81 -10.21
N ALA A 88 -13.76 -17.45 -10.80
CA ALA A 88 -13.00 -18.31 -11.72
C ALA A 88 -11.95 -19.18 -11.01
N ASP A 89 -11.55 -18.82 -9.79
CA ASP A 89 -10.61 -19.56 -8.95
C ASP A 89 -11.11 -19.53 -7.51
N TRP A 90 -11.77 -20.62 -7.09
CA TRP A 90 -12.34 -20.72 -5.75
C TRP A 90 -11.29 -20.75 -4.64
N ASP A 91 -10.04 -21.08 -4.96
CA ASP A 91 -8.96 -21.20 -3.98
C ASP A 91 -8.17 -19.89 -3.82
N ARG A 92 -8.30 -18.93 -4.74
CA ARG A 92 -7.57 -17.65 -4.70
C ARG A 92 -8.48 -16.44 -4.99
N PRO A 93 -8.95 -15.73 -3.95
CA PRO A 93 -9.65 -14.45 -4.15
C PRO A 93 -8.72 -13.42 -4.81
N PHE A 94 -9.31 -12.42 -5.48
CA PHE A 94 -8.54 -11.30 -6.02
C PHE A 94 -7.81 -10.55 -4.90
N PRO A 95 -6.56 -10.10 -5.13
CA PRO A 95 -5.79 -9.37 -4.13
C PRO A 95 -6.48 -8.04 -3.80
N GLY A 96 -6.37 -7.60 -2.55
CA GLY A 96 -7.03 -6.40 -2.08
C GLY A 96 -7.02 -6.28 -0.56
N VAL A 97 -7.46 -5.13 -0.07
CA VAL A 97 -7.53 -4.88 1.38
C VAL A 97 -8.71 -5.60 2.03
N VAL A 98 -8.52 -6.08 3.24
CA VAL A 98 -9.59 -6.59 4.11
C VAL A 98 -9.90 -5.58 5.21
N THR A 99 -11.10 -5.64 5.79
CA THR A 99 -11.47 -4.88 6.99
C THR A 99 -11.38 -5.81 8.20
N PRO A 100 -10.27 -5.80 8.95
CA PRO A 100 -10.13 -6.65 10.13
C PRO A 100 -11.12 -6.28 11.22
N THR A 101 -11.43 -7.26 12.07
CA THR A 101 -12.05 -7.00 13.37
C THR A 101 -11.11 -6.17 14.22
N VAL A 102 -11.68 -5.29 15.06
CA VAL A 102 -10.94 -4.42 15.98
C VAL A 102 -11.41 -4.70 17.41
N THR A 103 -10.48 -4.84 18.35
CA THR A 103 -10.81 -5.05 19.78
C THR A 103 -9.89 -4.25 20.68
N GLU A 104 -10.38 -3.86 21.86
CA GLU A 104 -9.53 -3.37 22.94
C GLU A 104 -8.78 -4.54 23.61
N GLN A 105 -7.54 -4.30 24.00
CA GLN A 105 -6.63 -5.27 24.65
C GLN A 105 -7.21 -5.78 25.98
N SER A 106 -7.94 -4.92 26.70
CA SER A 106 -8.60 -5.24 27.96
C SER A 106 -9.94 -5.96 27.79
N ALA A 107 -10.53 -5.94 26.60
CA ALA A 107 -11.88 -6.49 26.36
C ALA A 107 -11.89 -8.02 26.22
N LEU A 108 -10.79 -8.62 25.74
CA LEU A 108 -10.67 -10.05 25.50
C LEU A 108 -9.44 -10.63 26.18
N GLY A 109 -9.54 -11.90 26.58
CA GLY A 109 -8.35 -12.68 26.94
C GLY A 109 -7.69 -13.32 25.73
N THR A 110 -6.40 -13.60 25.84
CA THR A 110 -5.55 -14.13 24.75
C THR A 110 -6.19 -15.28 23.99
N ALA A 111 -6.72 -16.31 24.67
CA ALA A 111 -7.34 -17.45 23.99
C ALA A 111 -8.55 -17.05 23.14
N ARG A 112 -9.40 -16.16 23.65
CA ARG A 112 -10.56 -15.66 22.91
C ARG A 112 -10.13 -14.74 21.77
N ALA A 113 -9.12 -13.90 21.97
CA ALA A 113 -8.58 -13.04 20.94
C ALA A 113 -7.97 -13.85 19.78
N LEU A 114 -7.27 -14.96 20.06
CA LEU A 114 -6.77 -15.86 19.02
C LEU A 114 -7.90 -16.52 18.23
N GLN A 115 -8.99 -16.94 18.90
CA GLN A 115 -10.17 -17.46 18.19
C GLN A 115 -10.82 -16.37 17.32
N THR A 116 -11.05 -15.18 17.88
CA THR A 116 -11.62 -14.04 17.13
C THR A 116 -10.74 -13.65 15.95
N MET A 117 -9.41 -13.74 16.10
CA MET A 117 -8.47 -13.51 15.01
C MET A 117 -8.63 -14.53 13.88
N GLN A 118 -8.83 -15.82 14.19
CA GLN A 118 -9.06 -16.85 13.16
C GLN A 118 -10.37 -16.62 12.38
N ASP A 119 -11.39 -16.10 13.05
CA ASP A 119 -12.69 -15.80 12.45
C ASP A 119 -12.71 -14.43 11.74
N SER A 120 -11.68 -13.61 11.93
CA SER A 120 -11.59 -12.25 11.37
C SER A 120 -11.23 -12.28 9.89
N PRO A 121 -11.72 -11.33 9.06
CA PRO A 121 -11.31 -11.21 7.66
C PRO A 121 -9.78 -11.16 7.51
N GLY A 122 -9.22 -11.96 6.60
CA GLY A 122 -7.77 -12.10 6.41
C GLY A 122 -7.04 -12.80 7.56
N GLN A 123 -7.77 -13.35 8.53
CA GLN A 123 -7.25 -13.95 9.76
C GLN A 123 -6.31 -13.00 10.52
N VAL A 124 -6.69 -11.74 10.57
CA VAL A 124 -5.97 -10.66 11.25
C VAL A 124 -6.93 -9.87 12.15
N LEU A 125 -6.49 -9.59 13.36
CA LEU A 125 -7.23 -8.84 14.39
C LEU A 125 -6.40 -7.62 14.77
N VAL A 126 -7.00 -6.44 14.70
CA VAL A 126 -6.38 -5.20 15.20
C VAL A 126 -6.67 -5.07 16.69
N VAL A 127 -5.62 -4.80 17.46
CA VAL A 127 -5.70 -4.64 18.91
C VAL A 127 -5.41 -3.19 19.27
N LEU A 128 -6.32 -2.59 20.03
CA LEU A 128 -6.20 -1.26 20.59
C LEU A 128 -5.83 -1.32 22.07
N HIS A 129 -5.12 -0.31 22.56
CA HIS A 129 -4.93 -0.04 23.97
C HIS A 129 -5.40 1.38 24.26
N GLU A 130 -6.45 1.50 25.08
CA GLU A 130 -7.08 2.79 25.40
C GLU A 130 -7.51 3.55 24.14
N GLY A 131 -8.00 2.80 23.14
CA GLY A 131 -8.45 3.37 21.88
C GLY A 131 -7.35 3.82 20.92
N ARG A 132 -6.08 3.48 21.20
CA ARG A 132 -4.95 3.70 20.29
C ARG A 132 -4.48 2.37 19.72
N PHE A 133 -4.03 2.37 18.47
CA PHE A 133 -3.45 1.16 17.88
C PHE A 133 -2.26 0.66 18.71
N ARG A 134 -2.31 -0.62 19.12
CA ARG A 134 -1.24 -1.28 19.89
C ARG A 134 -0.47 -2.30 19.05
N GLY A 135 -1.17 -3.02 18.17
CA GLY A 135 -0.59 -4.06 17.34
C GLY A 135 -1.67 -4.92 16.69
N ILE A 136 -1.27 -6.08 16.17
CA ILE A 136 -2.19 -7.06 15.58
C ILE A 136 -1.97 -8.45 16.16
N LEU A 137 -2.96 -9.32 15.99
CA LEU A 137 -2.79 -10.77 16.01
C LEU A 137 -3.08 -11.30 14.61
N SER A 138 -2.28 -12.26 14.15
CA SER A 138 -2.39 -12.82 12.81
C SER A 138 -2.18 -14.33 12.81
N ALA A 139 -2.97 -15.06 12.02
CA ALA A 139 -2.83 -16.50 11.81
C ALA A 139 -1.83 -16.85 10.70
N SER A 140 -1.13 -15.86 10.13
CA SER A 140 -0.19 -16.05 9.02
C SER A 140 0.73 -17.25 9.26
N GLN A 141 0.48 -18.34 8.52
CA GLN A 141 1.42 -19.45 8.44
C GLN A 141 2.55 -19.01 7.51
N ARG A 142 3.81 -19.15 7.98
CA ARG A 142 5.02 -18.89 7.19
C ARG A 142 4.97 -19.70 5.90
N THR A 143 4.55 -19.07 4.82
CA THR A 143 4.63 -19.60 3.47
C THR A 143 5.92 -19.04 2.90
N PHE A 144 7.01 -19.79 3.09
CA PHE A 144 8.34 -19.69 2.47
C PHE A 144 8.97 -18.31 2.14
N ALA A 145 10.24 -18.21 2.51
CA ALA A 145 11.09 -17.02 2.41
C ALA A 145 11.26 -16.45 0.97
N PHE A 146 11.51 -15.12 0.91
CA PHE A 146 12.03 -14.35 -0.25
C PHE A 146 11.04 -13.79 -1.28
N ALA A 147 9.80 -13.43 -0.91
CA ALA A 147 8.84 -12.81 -1.83
C ALA A 147 9.00 -11.28 -2.01
N ASP A 148 9.93 -10.66 -1.29
CA ASP A 148 9.93 -9.20 -1.08
C ASP A 148 10.97 -8.44 -1.92
N LYS A 149 11.97 -9.13 -2.48
CA LYS A 149 12.93 -8.51 -3.39
C LYS A 149 12.22 -7.82 -4.58
N PRO A 150 11.25 -8.45 -5.26
CA PRO A 150 10.55 -7.79 -6.36
C PRO A 150 9.84 -6.51 -5.95
N LEU A 151 9.26 -6.44 -4.74
CA LEU A 151 8.56 -5.24 -4.29
C LEU A 151 9.53 -4.11 -3.91
N MET A 152 10.71 -4.45 -3.39
CA MET A 152 11.81 -3.51 -3.17
C MET A 152 12.42 -3.03 -4.50
N ASP A 153 12.63 -3.93 -5.46
CA ASP A 153 13.11 -3.59 -6.79
C ASP A 153 12.14 -2.61 -7.49
N MET A 154 10.82 -2.87 -7.43
CA MET A 154 9.79 -1.94 -7.94
C MET A 154 9.84 -0.56 -7.28
N LEU A 155 10.11 -0.51 -5.96
CA LEU A 155 10.29 0.76 -5.24
C LEU A 155 11.54 1.51 -5.72
N GLU A 156 12.65 0.81 -5.90
CA GLU A 156 13.92 1.38 -6.37
C GLU A 156 13.81 1.89 -7.81
N GLU A 157 13.16 1.13 -8.70
CA GLU A 157 12.87 1.55 -10.08
C GLU A 157 12.03 2.83 -10.10
N PHE A 158 10.99 2.91 -9.28
CA PHE A 158 10.15 4.11 -9.18
C PHE A 158 10.92 5.32 -8.63
N GLU A 159 11.76 5.11 -7.59
CA GLU A 159 12.58 6.18 -7.02
C GLU A 159 13.68 6.67 -7.97
N THR A 160 14.20 5.79 -8.84
CA THR A 160 15.27 6.12 -9.80
C THR A 160 14.72 6.70 -11.11
N GLY A 161 13.54 6.27 -11.55
CA GLY A 161 12.87 6.78 -12.75
C GLY A 161 12.18 8.14 -12.56
N GLY A 162 12.16 8.68 -11.35
CA GLY A 162 11.51 9.96 -11.00
C GLY A 162 12.35 11.23 -11.22
N ASP A 163 13.61 11.10 -11.69
CA ASP A 163 14.53 12.24 -11.89
C ASP A 163 14.74 12.64 -13.37
N GLU A 164 14.03 12.02 -14.33
CA GLU A 164 14.13 12.37 -15.77
C GLU A 164 12.85 12.96 -16.39
N ASP A 165 11.91 13.47 -15.59
CA ASP A 165 10.87 14.37 -16.11
C ASP A 165 11.37 15.81 -16.09
N THR A 166 12.13 16.10 -17.14
CA THR A 166 12.43 17.45 -17.61
C THR A 166 11.19 18.32 -17.43
N LEU A 167 11.31 19.37 -16.63
CA LEU A 167 10.41 20.52 -16.64
C LEU A 167 10.33 21.02 -18.09
N ILE A 168 9.41 20.47 -18.89
CA ILE A 168 8.94 21.11 -20.11
C ILE A 168 8.07 22.26 -19.63
N LEU A 169 8.72 23.35 -19.24
CA LEU A 169 8.10 24.66 -19.24
C LEU A 169 7.53 24.85 -20.64
N PRO A 170 6.23 25.20 -20.79
CA PRO A 170 5.72 25.58 -22.09
C PRO A 170 6.59 26.74 -22.62
N PRO A 171 6.90 26.77 -23.92
CA PRO A 171 7.67 27.88 -24.49
C PRO A 171 6.97 29.17 -24.11
N ARG A 172 7.68 30.07 -23.41
CA ARG A 172 7.23 31.45 -23.25
C ARG A 172 7.24 32.07 -24.64
N ASP A 173 6.06 32.35 -25.16
CA ASP A 173 5.88 33.30 -26.24
C ASP A 173 6.48 34.64 -25.79
N ASP A 174 7.62 35.00 -26.37
CA ASP A 174 8.00 36.38 -26.67
C ASP A 174 9.39 36.39 -27.31
N GLU A 175 9.43 36.53 -28.64
CA GLU A 175 10.29 37.53 -29.27
C GLU A 175 9.78 37.82 -30.68
N ALA A 176 9.01 38.90 -30.76
CA ALA A 176 8.73 39.61 -31.99
C ALA A 176 10.05 40.01 -32.65
N THR A 177 10.34 39.47 -33.84
CA THR A 177 11.23 40.16 -34.79
C THR A 177 10.48 40.31 -36.09
N ALA A 178 10.10 41.56 -36.38
CA ALA A 178 9.58 41.98 -37.65
C ALA A 178 10.53 41.58 -38.79
N GLN A 179 10.05 40.83 -39.76
CA GLN A 179 10.63 40.81 -41.10
C GLN A 179 9.53 41.05 -42.13
N VAL A 180 9.81 42.08 -42.94
CA VAL A 180 9.01 42.71 -43.98
C VAL A 180 8.69 41.71 -45.10
N PRO A 181 7.46 41.70 -45.67
CA PRO A 181 7.19 40.89 -46.84
C PRO A 181 7.79 41.56 -48.10
N THR A 182 8.78 40.90 -48.70
CA THR A 182 9.30 41.24 -50.04
C THR A 182 8.27 40.79 -51.08
N VAL A 183 7.72 41.73 -51.83
CA VAL A 183 6.85 41.49 -52.99
C VAL A 183 7.71 40.98 -54.16
N PRO A 184 7.35 39.87 -54.83
CA PRO A 184 7.87 39.58 -56.15
C PRO A 184 7.03 40.32 -57.20
N ASP A 185 7.61 41.34 -57.81
CA ASP A 185 7.10 41.98 -59.02
C ASP A 185 7.93 41.43 -60.20
N ASP A 186 7.32 40.59 -61.02
CA ASP A 186 7.68 40.53 -62.45
C ASP A 186 6.57 39.87 -63.32
N SER A 187 5.91 40.75 -64.10
CA SER A 187 5.45 40.62 -65.49
C SER A 187 4.20 39.77 -65.85
N PRO A 188 3.44 40.08 -66.95
CA PRO A 188 3.75 40.94 -68.10
C PRO A 188 2.62 41.91 -68.56
N GLY A 189 2.96 42.91 -69.40
CA GLY A 189 1.99 43.76 -70.12
C GLY A 189 2.60 44.96 -70.83
#